data_AF-A0A7Y8IDS2-F1
#
_entry.id   AF-A0A7Y8IDS2-F1
#
_cell.length_a   1.000
_cell.length_b   1.000
_cell.length_c   1.000
_cell.angle_alpha   90.00
_cell.angle_beta   90.00
_cell.angle_gamma   90.00
#
_symmetry.space_group_name_H-M   'P 1'
#
loop_
_entity.id
_entity.type
_entity.pdbx_description
1 polymer ?
#
loop_
_entity_poly.entity_id
_entity_poly.type
_entity_poly.pdbx_seq_one_letter_code
_entity_poly.pdbx_strand_id
1 'polypeptide(L)'
;MREQLNDLIEKSMTMEAEIRELLAIKVAMIPRWFLKQYIKGEMLMTEEEQKELREKCQKFGGMKTVNERYDSLKKDFDEKASLLAEILEEEDFIIEQFRTDLKEENFSWLNNHIGQIKQRLKGIEVF
;
A
#
# COMPACT_ATOMS: atom_id res chain seq x y z
N MET A 1 -16.96 -6.51 15.64
CA MET A 1 -16.12 -5.28 15.66
C MET A 1 -14.63 -5.60 15.75
N ARG A 2 -14.09 -6.06 16.91
CA ARG A 2 -12.64 -6.33 17.10
C ARG A 2 -12.00 -7.31 16.11
N GLU A 3 -12.66 -8.44 15.82
CA GLU A 3 -12.14 -9.42 14.84
C GLU A 3 -12.22 -8.88 13.40
N GLN A 4 -13.29 -8.15 13.07
CA GLN A 4 -13.45 -7.52 11.76
C GLN A 4 -12.39 -6.44 11.52
N LEU A 5 -12.04 -5.65 12.54
CA LEU A 5 -11.01 -4.62 12.43
C LEU A 5 -9.62 -5.21 12.24
N ASN A 6 -9.27 -6.27 13.00
CA ASN A 6 -8.00 -6.99 12.79
C ASN A 6 -7.92 -7.60 11.39
N ASP A 7 -8.97 -8.28 10.93
CA ASP A 7 -9.00 -8.88 9.59
C ASP A 7 -8.89 -7.82 8.47
N LEU A 8 -9.57 -6.67 8.61
CA LEU A 8 -9.47 -5.56 7.67
C LEU A 8 -8.05 -4.97 7.63
N ILE A 9 -7.41 -4.78 8.79
CA ILE A 9 -6.04 -4.26 8.88
C ILE A 9 -5.05 -5.26 8.28
N GLU A 10 -5.14 -6.55 8.61
CA GLU A 10 -4.25 -7.59 8.09
C GLU A 10 -4.34 -7.71 6.56
N LYS A 11 -5.55 -7.63 6.02
CA LYS A 11 -5.78 -7.60 4.58
C LYS A 11 -5.19 -6.35 3.96
N SER A 12 -5.39 -5.18 4.57
CA SER A 12 -4.83 -3.91 4.09
C SER A 12 -3.30 -3.93 4.09
N MET A 13 -2.66 -4.44 5.14
CA MET A 13 -1.21 -4.62 5.23
C MET A 13 -0.68 -5.53 4.12
N THR A 14 -1.36 -6.65 3.87
CA THR A 14 -0.98 -7.61 2.82
C THR A 14 -1.10 -6.98 1.43
N MET A 15 -2.22 -6.29 1.17
CA MET A 15 -2.44 -5.55 -0.07
C MET A 15 -1.38 -4.46 -0.26
N GLU A 16 -1.07 -3.70 0.78
CA GLU A 16 -0.05 -2.64 0.71
C GLU A 16 1.34 -3.20 0.36
N ALA A 17 1.75 -4.30 1.00
CA ALA A 17 3.00 -4.97 0.70
C ALA A 17 3.08 -5.39 -0.78
N GLU A 18 1.98 -5.93 -1.31
CA GLU A 18 1.89 -6.34 -2.72
C GLU A 18 1.85 -5.12 -3.67
N ILE A 19 1.14 -4.05 -3.33
CA ILE A 19 1.14 -2.78 -4.08
C ILE A 19 2.57 -2.23 -4.17
N ARG A 20 3.32 -2.22 -3.04
CA ARG A 20 4.71 -1.76 -2.99
C ARG A 20 5.60 -2.61 -3.89
N GLU A 21 5.42 -3.92 -3.89
CA GLU A 21 6.13 -4.82 -4.78
C GLU A 21 5.83 -4.53 -6.26
N LEU A 22 4.56 -4.40 -6.63
CA LEU A 22 4.16 -4.08 -8.00
C LEU A 22 4.72 -2.72 -8.44
N LEU A 23 4.73 -1.72 -7.55
CA LEU A 23 5.36 -0.42 -7.81
C LEU A 23 6.87 -0.56 -8.03
N ALA A 24 7.58 -1.34 -7.21
CA ALA A 24 9.00 -1.60 -7.40
C ALA A 24 9.27 -2.22 -8.78
N ILE A 25 8.45 -3.18 -9.21
CA ILE A 25 8.52 -3.75 -10.56
C ILE A 25 8.30 -2.66 -11.62
N LYS A 26 7.26 -1.83 -11.47
CA LYS A 26 6.97 -0.73 -12.41
C LYS A 26 8.16 0.23 -12.52
N VAL A 27 8.79 0.58 -11.40
CA VAL A 27 10.00 1.44 -11.37
C VAL A 27 11.19 0.74 -12.01
N ALA A 28 11.39 -0.55 -11.78
CA ALA A 28 12.48 -1.32 -12.39
C ALA A 28 12.40 -1.38 -13.92
N MET A 29 11.21 -1.25 -14.50
CA MET A 29 11.02 -1.15 -15.94
C MET A 29 11.48 0.20 -16.52
N ILE A 30 11.58 1.25 -15.70
CA ILE A 30 12.05 2.56 -16.13
C ILE A 30 13.58 2.50 -16.33
N PRO A 31 14.12 3.01 -17.46
CA PRO A 31 15.56 3.03 -17.66
C PRO A 31 16.30 3.78 -16.55
N ARG A 32 17.40 3.21 -16.04
CA ARG A 32 18.18 3.79 -14.94
C ARG A 32 18.66 5.21 -15.25
N TRP A 33 19.05 5.48 -16.50
CA TRP A 33 19.49 6.81 -16.93
C TRP A 33 18.40 7.87 -16.80
N PHE A 34 17.13 7.47 -16.98
CA PHE A 34 15.97 8.35 -16.84
C PHE A 34 15.69 8.61 -15.36
N LEU A 35 15.71 7.56 -14.52
CA LEU A 35 15.53 7.70 -13.07
C LEU A 35 16.57 8.62 -12.42
N LYS A 36 17.82 8.59 -12.90
CA LYS A 36 18.90 9.49 -12.42
C LYS A 36 18.59 10.98 -12.59
N GLN A 37 17.64 11.35 -13.46
CA GLN A 37 17.22 12.74 -13.64
C GLN A 37 16.30 13.23 -12.51
N TYR A 38 15.61 12.30 -11.83
CA TYR A 38 14.58 12.61 -10.82
C TYR A 38 14.94 12.12 -9.42
N ILE A 39 15.80 11.11 -9.31
CA ILE A 39 16.18 10.45 -8.05
C ILE A 39 17.70 10.53 -7.88
N LYS A 40 18.14 11.05 -6.73
CA LYS A 40 19.58 11.17 -6.41
C LYS A 40 20.16 9.83 -5.94
N GLY A 41 21.29 9.47 -6.55
CA GLY A 41 22.29 8.47 -6.14
C GLY A 41 21.81 7.30 -5.29
N GLU A 42 21.76 7.50 -3.97
CA GLU A 42 21.57 6.47 -2.94
C GLU A 42 20.16 5.87 -2.90
N MET A 43 19.18 6.50 -3.57
CA MET A 43 17.81 5.98 -3.66
C MET A 43 17.54 5.17 -4.94
N LEU A 44 18.56 4.96 -5.79
CA LEU A 44 18.43 4.15 -7.00
C LEU A 44 18.74 2.69 -6.68
N MET A 45 17.80 1.79 -7.02
CA MET A 45 18.03 0.34 -7.02
C MET A 45 19.34 -0.02 -7.74
N THR A 46 20.01 -1.09 -7.31
CA THR A 46 21.17 -1.65 -7.99
C THR A 46 20.80 -2.23 -9.36
N GLU A 47 21.80 -2.55 -10.19
CA GLU A 47 21.52 -3.18 -11.50
C GLU A 47 21.00 -4.61 -11.31
N GLU A 48 21.50 -5.31 -10.29
CA GLU A 48 21.06 -6.63 -9.88
C GLU A 48 19.59 -6.62 -9.45
N GLU A 49 19.20 -5.71 -8.54
CA GLU A 49 17.81 -5.55 -8.09
C GLU A 49 16.88 -5.23 -9.27
N GLN A 50 17.30 -4.34 -10.16
CA GLN A 50 16.52 -3.97 -11.33
C GLN A 50 16.34 -5.17 -12.28
N LYS A 51 17.36 -6.01 -12.43
CA LYS A 51 17.28 -7.24 -13.24
C LYS A 51 16.31 -8.25 -12.62
N GLU A 52 16.41 -8.51 -11.32
CA GLU A 52 15.52 -9.45 -10.62
C GLU A 52 14.05 -9.05 -10.73
N LEU A 53 13.74 -7.76 -10.56
CA LEU A 53 12.38 -7.25 -10.69
C LEU A 53 11.85 -7.32 -12.13
N ARG A 54 12.72 -7.16 -13.14
CA ARG A 54 12.35 -7.37 -14.55
C ARG A 54 12.03 -8.83 -14.85
N GLU A 55 12.82 -9.77 -14.32
CA GLU A 55 12.52 -11.19 -14.45
C GLU A 55 11.20 -11.55 -13.75
N LYS A 56 10.94 -10.96 -12.58
CA LYS A 56 9.66 -11.09 -11.88
C LYS A 56 8.49 -10.56 -12.69
N CYS A 57 8.65 -9.41 -13.35
CA CYS A 57 7.66 -8.86 -14.28
C CYS A 57 7.31 -9.86 -15.38
N GLN A 58 8.31 -10.52 -15.98
CA GLN A 58 8.09 -11.54 -17.01
C GLN A 58 7.33 -12.76 -16.45
N LYS A 59 7.69 -13.21 -15.23
CA LYS A 59 6.98 -14.31 -14.55
C LYS A 59 5.52 -13.98 -14.24
N PHE A 60 5.18 -12.70 -14.04
CA PHE A 60 3.80 -12.24 -13.89
C PHE A 60 3.03 -12.12 -15.23
N GLY A 61 3.62 -12.45 -16.37
CA GLY A 61 2.99 -12.28 -17.68
C GLY A 61 3.24 -10.90 -18.30
N GLY A 62 4.21 -10.16 -17.79
CA GLY A 62 4.65 -8.87 -18.33
C GLY A 62 3.94 -7.65 -17.74
N MET A 63 4.32 -6.49 -18.26
CA MET A 63 3.93 -5.19 -17.68
C MET A 63 2.43 -4.93 -17.72
N LYS A 64 1.72 -5.44 -18.73
CA LYS A 64 0.26 -5.31 -18.82
C LYS A 64 -0.41 -5.95 -17.61
N THR A 65 -0.08 -7.20 -17.30
CA THR A 65 -0.64 -7.93 -16.16
C THR A 65 -0.25 -7.28 -14.83
N VAL A 66 0.99 -6.78 -14.71
CA VAL A 66 1.44 -6.03 -13.52
C VAL A 66 0.58 -4.78 -13.30
N ASN A 67 0.27 -4.03 -14.36
CA ASN A 67 -0.58 -2.84 -14.27
C ASN A 67 -2.03 -3.20 -13.91
N GLU A 68 -2.63 -4.18 -14.58
CA GLU A 68 -3.99 -4.63 -14.29
C GLU A 68 -4.13 -5.10 -12.84
N ARG A 69 -3.14 -5.86 -12.35
CA ARG A 69 -3.09 -6.30 -10.95
C ARG A 69 -2.91 -5.14 -9.99
N TYR A 70 -2.02 -4.19 -10.31
CA TYR A 70 -1.83 -2.99 -9.48
C TYR A 70 -3.11 -2.16 -9.38
N ASP A 71 -3.79 -1.91 -10.49
CA ASP A 71 -5.01 -1.10 -10.51
C ASP A 71 -6.15 -1.78 -9.75
N SER A 72 -6.33 -3.09 -9.94
CA SER A 72 -7.31 -3.89 -9.18
C SER A 72 -7.01 -3.86 -7.69
N LEU A 73 -5.77 -4.14 -7.30
CA LEU A 73 -5.38 -4.22 -5.89
C LEU A 73 -5.44 -2.85 -5.21
N LYS A 74 -5.07 -1.79 -5.92
CA LYS A 74 -5.19 -0.42 -5.42
C LYS A 74 -6.66 -0.07 -5.15
N LYS A 75 -7.55 -0.42 -6.07
CA LYS A 75 -8.99 -0.22 -5.87
C LYS A 75 -9.50 -0.98 -4.65
N ASP A 76 -9.16 -2.26 -4.53
CA ASP A 76 -9.56 -3.07 -3.37
C ASP A 76 -9.00 -2.49 -2.06
N PHE A 77 -7.75 -2.03 -2.06
CA PHE A 77 -7.13 -1.36 -0.92
C PHE A 77 -7.86 -0.05 -0.57
N ASP A 78 -8.20 0.77 -1.55
CA ASP A 78 -8.94 2.02 -1.35
C ASP A 78 -10.35 1.75 -0.78
N GLU A 79 -11.03 0.70 -1.23
CA GLU A 79 -12.31 0.25 -0.65
C GLU A 79 -12.15 -0.18 0.82
N LYS A 80 -11.10 -0.94 1.15
CA LYS A 80 -10.84 -1.35 2.55
C LYS A 80 -10.45 -0.16 3.43
N ALA A 81 -9.64 0.75 2.92
CA ALA A 81 -9.30 1.98 3.62
C ALA A 81 -10.55 2.83 3.90
N SER A 82 -11.51 2.86 2.98
CA SER A 82 -12.79 3.57 3.17
C SER A 82 -13.63 2.92 4.27
N LEU A 83 -13.77 1.59 4.26
CA LEU A 83 -14.46 0.85 5.33
C LEU A 83 -13.79 1.02 6.69
N LEU A 84 -12.45 1.02 6.73
CA LEU A 84 -11.71 1.32 7.96
C LEU A 84 -12.01 2.74 8.44
N ALA A 85 -12.10 3.71 7.53
CA ALA A 85 -12.38 5.08 7.88
C ALA A 85 -13.79 5.24 8.48
N GLU A 86 -14.80 4.55 7.93
CA GLU A 86 -16.17 4.52 8.47
C GLU A 86 -16.21 3.94 9.89
N ILE A 87 -15.56 2.79 10.11
CA ILE A 87 -15.49 2.16 11.45
C ILE A 87 -14.81 3.09 12.46
N LEU A 88 -13.76 3.79 12.04
CA LEU A 88 -13.03 4.70 12.92
C LEU A 88 -13.78 6.01 13.17
N GLU A 89 -14.70 6.40 12.27
CA GLU A 89 -15.59 7.55 12.48
C GLU A 89 -16.55 7.32 13.64
N GLU A 90 -17.11 6.10 13.75
CA GLU A 90 -18.00 5.71 14.85
C GLU A 90 -17.34 5.89 16.22
N GLU A 91 -16.01 5.83 16.28
CA GLU A 91 -15.18 5.90 17.48
C GLU A 91 -14.38 7.22 17.56
N ASP A 92 -14.84 8.27 16.86
CA ASP A 92 -14.23 9.61 16.83
C ASP A 92 -12.73 9.63 16.47
N PHE A 93 -12.25 8.60 15.75
CA PHE A 93 -10.84 8.38 15.44
C PHE A 93 -9.92 8.27 16.67
N ILE A 94 -10.45 7.92 17.84
CA ILE A 94 -9.67 7.76 19.07
C ILE A 94 -8.98 6.39 19.06
N ILE A 95 -7.92 6.27 18.25
CA ILE A 95 -7.26 4.98 17.99
C ILE A 95 -6.69 4.30 19.24
N GLU A 96 -6.30 5.05 20.28
CA GLU A 96 -5.78 4.50 21.54
C GLU A 96 -6.76 3.55 22.23
N GLN A 97 -8.07 3.70 21.98
CA GLN A 97 -9.08 2.78 22.52
C GLN A 97 -8.90 1.35 21.98
N PHE A 98 -8.34 1.20 20.78
CA PHE A 98 -8.08 -0.11 20.17
C PHE A 98 -6.74 -0.74 20.57
N ARG A 99 -5.92 -0.06 21.39
CA ARG A 99 -4.55 -0.52 21.70
C ARG A 99 -4.52 -1.88 22.39
N THR A 100 -5.50 -2.14 23.26
CA THR A 100 -5.65 -3.46 23.93
C THR A 100 -6.41 -4.47 23.07
N ASP A 101 -7.05 -4.00 22.01
CA ASP A 101 -7.94 -4.78 21.15
C ASP A 101 -7.28 -5.30 19.87
N LEU A 102 -6.27 -4.60 19.38
CA LEU A 102 -5.52 -5.00 18.20
C LEU A 102 -4.24 -5.72 18.58
N LYS A 103 -3.75 -6.56 17.66
CA LYS A 103 -2.35 -7.02 17.71
C LYS A 103 -1.45 -5.80 17.61
N GLU A 104 -0.27 -5.86 18.23
CA GLU A 104 0.69 -4.75 18.26
C GLU A 104 1.06 -4.25 16.85
N GLU A 105 1.32 -5.17 15.92
CA GLU A 105 1.58 -4.85 14.51
C GLU A 105 0.41 -4.13 13.81
N ASN A 106 -0.83 -4.57 14.06
CA ASN A 106 -2.04 -4.01 13.47
C ASN A 106 -2.30 -2.61 14.04
N PHE A 107 -2.13 -2.42 15.35
CA PHE A 107 -2.23 -1.11 15.98
C PHE A 107 -1.17 -0.15 15.45
N SER A 108 0.08 -0.60 15.37
CA SER A 108 1.20 0.20 14.84
C SER A 108 0.93 0.62 13.39
N TRP A 109 0.50 -0.32 12.55
CA TRP A 109 0.13 0.00 11.16
C TRP A 109 -1.01 1.00 11.10
N LEU A 110 -2.09 0.79 11.85
CA LEU A 110 -3.24 1.68 11.88
C LEU A 110 -2.85 3.09 12.31
N ASN A 111 -2.07 3.22 13.39
CA ASN A 111 -1.59 4.50 13.90
C ASN A 111 -0.75 5.26 12.84
N ASN A 112 0.10 4.55 12.11
CA ASN A 112 0.93 5.15 11.05
C ASN A 112 0.11 5.60 9.83
N HIS A 113 -1.05 4.99 9.58
CA HIS A 113 -1.89 5.26 8.41
C HIS A 113 -3.15 6.06 8.71
N ILE A 114 -3.43 6.37 9.99
CA ILE A 114 -4.68 7.01 10.41
C ILE A 114 -4.95 8.34 9.71
N GLY A 115 -3.89 9.12 9.47
CA GLY A 115 -4.00 10.40 8.75
C GLY A 115 -4.49 10.22 7.30
N GLN A 116 -4.01 9.19 6.62
CA GLN A 116 -4.41 8.87 5.24
C GLN A 116 -5.81 8.26 5.21
N ILE A 117 -6.13 7.36 6.15
CA ILE A 117 -7.46 6.74 6.28
C ILE A 117 -8.51 7.82 6.54
N LYS A 118 -8.25 8.77 7.44
CA LYS A 118 -9.15 9.90 7.75
C LYS A 118 -9.43 10.80 6.56
N GLN A 119 -8.50 10.93 5.61
CA GLN A 119 -8.72 11.72 4.40
C GLN A 119 -9.77 11.08 3.47
N ARG A 120 -9.97 9.76 3.56
CA ARG A 120 -10.91 9.02 2.70
C ARG A 120 -12.39 9.27 3.04
N LEU A 121 -12.73 9.56 4.30
CA LEU A 121 -14.11 9.95 4.68
C LEU A 121 -14.57 11.27 4.05
N LYS A 122 -13.64 12.17 3.77
CA LYS A 122 -13.98 13.52 3.29
C LYS A 122 -14.36 13.56 1.80
N GLY A 123 -14.41 12.42 1.11
CA GLY A 123 -14.55 12.38 -0.34
C GLY A 123 -13.41 13.12 -1.05
N ILE A 124 -12.26 13.31 -0.39
CA ILE A 124 -11.11 13.98 -0.99
C ILE A 124 -10.41 12.95 -1.87
N GLU A 125 -10.67 13.02 -3.17
CA GLU A 125 -9.82 12.41 -4.18
C GLU A 125 -8.38 12.92 -3.98
N VAL A 126 -7.51 12.05 -3.46
CA VAL A 126 -6.07 12.33 -3.40
C VAL A 126 -5.51 11.99 -4.78
N PHE A 127 -5.33 13.02 -5.60
CA PHE A 127 -4.64 12.97 -6.90
C PHE A 127 -3.14 12.77 -6.74
#